data_AF-A0A176U931-F1
#
_entry.id   AF-A0A176U931-F1
#
_cell.length_a   1.000
_cell.length_b   1.000
_cell.length_c   1.000
_cell.angle_alpha   90.00
_cell.angle_beta   90.00
_cell.angle_gamma   90.00
#
_symmetry.space_group_name_H-M   'P 1'
#
loop_
_entity.id
_entity.type
_entity.pdbx_description
1 polymer ?
#
loop_
_entity_poly.entity_id
_entity_poly.type
_entity_poly.pdbx_seq_one_letter_code
_entity_poly.pdbx_strand_id
1 'polypeptide(L)'
;MKKFITLLLSFILILTASVPPVFADEFYTSSNDQILTVAEFERLFPSDYTYSTYYEDATGNNGYIKFDIINNKTYVELYINNILSQRAYSSPDENIIRWIEYDAQSRSSNSALIQSCLYSDMITDITFQNVENNSYELYSSIFSPEGWNFLMNRPSNAMISGSKPCSIYSKNYDDEPDQNRYSGKQIKAGVGTAVSVIVSLVATFITGGVTVNTIIVSLGSAIVSDVITSAISGNVCFSTQKIRYAPVIDGMNIFPDAYITKRWVIISDTVHRTESIKLDNAEYQYNRGHDAYAIAANAQQAEVDSRH
;
A
#
# COMPACT_ATOMS: atom_id res chain seq x y z
N MET A 1 -44.97 3.70 23.44
CA MET A 1 -44.07 4.49 24.31
C MET A 1 -42.63 3.98 24.41
N LYS A 2 -42.30 2.70 24.14
CA LYS A 2 -40.90 2.22 24.14
C LYS A 2 -40.07 2.60 22.89
N LYS A 3 -40.70 2.89 21.73
CA LYS A 3 -40.00 3.25 20.48
C LYS A 3 -39.56 4.72 20.38
N PHE A 4 -40.14 5.60 21.18
CA PHE A 4 -39.77 7.03 21.20
C PHE A 4 -38.56 7.32 22.12
N ILE A 5 -38.35 6.48 23.15
CA ILE A 5 -37.22 6.63 24.07
C ILE A 5 -35.91 6.17 23.43
N THR A 6 -35.95 5.18 22.53
CA THR A 6 -34.75 4.71 21.83
C THR A 6 -34.24 5.73 20.82
N LEU A 7 -35.14 6.42 20.09
CA LEU A 7 -34.77 7.46 19.13
C LEU A 7 -34.20 8.71 19.83
N LEU A 8 -34.74 9.06 21.01
CA LEU A 8 -34.25 10.18 21.81
C LEU A 8 -32.88 9.87 22.45
N LEU A 9 -32.63 8.62 22.87
CA LEU A 9 -31.31 8.20 23.35
C LEU A 9 -30.25 8.15 22.22
N SER A 10 -30.64 7.77 21.00
CA SER A 10 -29.74 7.84 19.82
C SER A 10 -29.37 9.29 19.48
N PHE A 11 -30.32 10.22 19.59
CA PHE A 11 -30.07 11.64 19.32
C PHE A 11 -29.24 12.31 20.42
N ILE A 12 -29.40 11.89 21.69
CA ILE A 12 -28.60 12.40 22.81
C ILE A 12 -27.17 11.82 22.81
N LEU A 13 -26.96 10.56 22.38
CA LEU A 13 -25.60 10.01 22.26
C LEU A 13 -24.77 10.69 21.16
N ILE A 14 -25.41 11.19 20.09
CA ILE A 14 -24.75 11.97 19.03
C ILE A 14 -24.40 13.39 19.52
N LEU A 15 -25.07 13.90 20.54
CA LEU A 15 -24.82 15.22 21.14
C LEU A 15 -23.84 15.20 22.33
N THR A 16 -23.51 14.02 22.89
CA THR A 16 -22.60 13.92 24.06
C THR A 16 -21.27 13.24 23.77
N ALA A 17 -21.02 12.76 22.55
CA ALA A 17 -19.66 12.49 22.12
C ALA A 17 -19.02 13.84 21.79
N SER A 18 -18.39 14.45 22.80
CA SER A 18 -17.49 15.58 22.61
C SER A 18 -16.29 15.09 21.79
N VAL A 19 -16.48 14.99 20.47
CA VAL A 19 -15.37 15.13 19.54
C VAL A 19 -14.83 16.53 19.83
N PRO A 20 -13.54 16.68 20.17
CA PRO A 20 -12.98 18.03 20.25
C PRO A 20 -13.35 18.75 18.94
N PRO A 21 -13.63 20.06 18.98
CA PRO A 21 -13.80 20.83 17.75
C PRO A 21 -12.46 20.79 17.03
N VAL A 22 -12.24 19.74 16.23
CA VAL A 22 -11.15 19.66 15.29
C VAL A 22 -11.60 20.59 14.20
N PHE A 23 -11.04 21.79 14.28
CA PHE A 23 -11.10 22.84 13.30
C PHE A 23 -11.28 22.22 11.90
N ALA A 24 -12.26 22.69 11.15
CA ALA A 24 -12.08 22.74 9.71
C ALA A 24 -10.78 23.53 9.56
N ASP A 25 -9.67 22.82 9.31
CA ASP A 25 -8.41 23.47 9.00
C ASP A 25 -8.69 24.26 7.73
N GLU A 26 -8.95 25.57 7.90
CA GLU A 26 -8.91 26.51 6.81
C GLU A 26 -7.49 26.39 6.25
N PHE A 27 -7.36 25.67 5.14
CA PHE A 27 -6.08 25.44 4.50
C PHE A 27 -5.48 26.83 4.18
N TYR A 28 -4.43 27.16 4.92
CA TYR A 28 -3.70 28.41 4.72
C TYR A 28 -3.12 28.39 3.31
N THR A 29 -3.60 29.30 2.45
CA THR A 29 -2.90 29.68 1.23
C THR A 29 -1.53 30.22 1.64
N SER A 30 -0.50 29.39 1.54
CA SER A 30 0.90 29.77 1.75
C SER A 30 1.24 30.95 0.83
N SER A 31 1.62 32.08 1.41
CA SER A 31 1.90 33.35 0.71
C SER A 31 3.22 33.38 -0.06
N ASN A 32 3.90 32.24 -0.21
CA ASN A 32 5.26 32.17 -0.77
C ASN A 32 5.36 31.48 -2.13
N ASP A 33 4.24 31.16 -2.77
CA ASP A 33 4.24 30.54 -4.09
C ASP A 33 4.13 31.56 -5.22
N GLN A 34 4.85 31.31 -6.33
CA GLN A 34 4.47 31.89 -7.62
C GLN A 34 2.98 31.63 -7.84
N ILE A 35 2.20 32.69 -7.98
CA ILE A 35 0.78 32.59 -8.34
C ILE A 35 0.72 31.99 -9.74
N LEU A 36 0.53 30.67 -9.81
CA LEU A 36 0.21 29.98 -11.04
C LEU A 36 -1.22 30.37 -11.44
N THR A 37 -1.42 30.70 -12.70
CA THR A 37 -2.77 30.73 -13.27
C THR A 37 -3.29 29.30 -13.40
N VAL A 38 -4.62 29.12 -13.45
CA VAL A 38 -5.25 27.80 -13.68
C VAL A 38 -4.67 27.14 -14.94
N ALA A 39 -4.51 27.90 -16.02
CA ALA A 39 -3.94 27.40 -17.26
C ALA A 39 -2.48 26.93 -17.13
N GLU A 40 -1.68 27.57 -16.28
CA GLU A 40 -0.29 27.14 -16.01
C GLU A 40 -0.27 25.89 -15.14
N PHE A 41 -1.13 25.82 -14.12
CA PHE A 41 -1.29 24.64 -13.28
C PHE A 41 -1.73 23.42 -14.11
N GLU A 42 -2.70 23.59 -15.00
CA GLU A 42 -3.20 22.52 -15.87
C GLU A 42 -2.14 21.98 -16.84
N ARG A 43 -1.16 22.81 -17.24
CA ARG A 43 -0.04 22.37 -18.10
C ARG A 43 1.00 21.53 -17.37
N LEU A 44 0.97 21.46 -16.04
CA LEU A 44 1.86 20.60 -15.26
C LEU A 44 1.50 19.11 -15.39
N PHE A 45 0.24 18.82 -15.71
CA PHE A 45 -0.28 17.45 -15.73
C PHE A 45 0.17 16.72 -16.99
N PRO A 46 0.55 15.43 -16.87
CA PRO A 46 0.92 14.63 -18.03
C PRO A 46 -0.28 14.41 -18.96
N SER A 47 -0.02 14.18 -20.24
CA SER A 47 -1.05 13.86 -21.23
C SER A 47 -1.69 12.49 -21.00
N ASP A 48 -0.91 11.56 -20.44
CA ASP A 48 -1.27 10.17 -20.23
C ASP A 48 -0.93 9.76 -18.80
N TYR A 49 -1.69 8.80 -18.27
CA TYR A 49 -1.51 8.29 -16.91
C TYR A 49 -1.27 6.78 -16.93
N THR A 50 -0.24 6.32 -16.23
CA THR A 50 0.06 4.89 -16.11
C THR A 50 -0.96 4.16 -15.24
N TYR A 51 -1.43 4.81 -14.17
CA TYR A 51 -2.32 4.19 -13.20
C TYR A 51 -3.73 4.75 -13.30
N SER A 52 -4.69 3.83 -13.18
CA SER A 52 -6.08 4.19 -13.03
C SER A 52 -6.81 3.22 -12.12
N THR A 53 -7.79 3.71 -11.38
CA THR A 53 -8.61 2.90 -10.49
C THR A 53 -10.03 3.43 -10.43
N TYR A 54 -10.98 2.52 -10.28
CA TYR A 54 -12.38 2.84 -10.05
C TYR A 54 -12.68 2.71 -8.57
N TYR A 55 -13.57 3.57 -8.07
CA TYR A 55 -14.11 3.45 -6.73
C TYR A 55 -15.62 3.66 -6.79
N GLU A 56 -16.33 3.03 -5.86
CA GLU A 56 -17.72 3.33 -5.55
C GLU A 56 -17.70 4.16 -4.27
N ASP A 57 -18.34 5.34 -4.31
CA ASP A 57 -18.48 6.18 -3.13
C ASP A 57 -19.52 5.59 -2.16
N ALA A 58 -19.57 6.07 -0.91
CA ALA A 58 -20.49 5.53 0.09
C ALA A 58 -21.98 5.78 -0.22
N THR A 59 -22.29 6.55 -1.28
CA THR A 59 -23.64 6.82 -1.77
C THR A 59 -23.98 6.04 -3.05
N GLY A 60 -23.06 5.21 -3.55
CA GLY A 60 -23.24 4.38 -4.75
C GLY A 60 -22.88 5.06 -6.07
N ASN A 61 -22.24 6.23 -6.06
CA ASN A 61 -21.72 6.84 -7.28
C ASN A 61 -20.41 6.19 -7.69
N ASN A 62 -20.21 6.05 -9.00
CA ASN A 62 -18.95 5.56 -9.54
C ASN A 62 -18.01 6.74 -9.79
N GLY A 63 -16.84 6.67 -9.17
CA GLY A 63 -15.73 7.56 -9.45
C GLY A 63 -14.58 6.82 -10.13
N TYR A 64 -13.75 7.60 -10.80
CA TYR A 64 -12.61 7.13 -11.56
C TYR A 64 -11.42 8.04 -11.28
N ILE A 65 -10.28 7.44 -10.94
CA ILE A 65 -9.06 8.15 -10.56
C ILE A 65 -7.99 7.77 -11.58
N LYS A 66 -7.29 8.77 -12.12
CA LYS A 66 -6.03 8.58 -12.84
C LYS A 66 -4.90 9.22 -12.05
N PHE A 67 -3.75 8.57 -12.00
CA PHE A 67 -2.59 9.17 -11.35
C PHE A 67 -1.28 8.64 -11.90
N ASP A 68 -0.22 9.42 -11.69
CA ASP A 68 1.14 9.07 -12.07
C ASP A 68 2.14 9.62 -11.07
N ILE A 69 3.28 8.94 -10.96
CA ILE A 69 4.40 9.35 -10.12
C ILE A 69 5.61 9.56 -11.04
N ILE A 70 5.97 10.83 -11.25
CA ILE A 70 7.05 11.22 -12.16
C ILE A 70 8.04 12.06 -11.37
N ASN A 71 9.30 11.63 -11.29
CA ASN A 71 10.37 12.34 -10.58
C ASN A 71 9.97 12.71 -9.13
N ASN A 72 9.45 11.74 -8.37
CA ASN A 72 8.97 11.92 -6.99
C ASN A 72 7.78 12.89 -6.83
N LYS A 73 7.11 13.27 -7.92
CA LYS A 73 5.91 14.11 -7.92
C LYS A 73 4.71 13.27 -8.29
N THR A 74 3.63 13.43 -7.55
CA THR A 74 2.37 12.74 -7.85
C THR A 74 1.41 13.69 -8.54
N TYR A 75 0.84 13.24 -9.65
CA TYR A 75 -0.20 13.95 -10.40
C TYR A 75 -1.46 13.11 -10.37
N VAL A 76 -2.60 13.73 -10.08
CA VAL A 76 -3.87 13.03 -9.91
C VAL A 76 -4.98 13.77 -10.63
N GLU A 77 -5.82 13.00 -11.32
CA GLU A 77 -7.12 13.43 -11.81
C GLU A 77 -8.22 12.59 -11.18
N LEU A 78 -9.25 13.27 -10.66
CA LEU A 78 -10.46 12.64 -10.16
C LEU A 78 -11.61 12.93 -11.13
N TYR A 79 -12.31 11.89 -11.53
CA TYR A 79 -13.51 11.96 -12.35
C TYR A 79 -14.69 11.38 -11.58
N ILE A 80 -15.81 12.10 -11.57
CA ILE A 80 -17.09 11.62 -11.04
C ILE A 80 -18.07 11.58 -12.19
N ASN A 81 -18.72 10.43 -12.40
CA ASN A 81 -19.64 10.24 -13.53
C ASN A 81 -19.02 10.65 -14.88
N ASN A 82 -17.74 10.33 -15.08
CA ASN A 82 -16.92 10.69 -16.26
C ASN A 82 -16.67 12.19 -16.48
N ILE A 83 -16.90 13.04 -15.47
CA ILE A 83 -16.59 14.48 -15.51
C ILE A 83 -15.39 14.73 -14.59
N LEU A 84 -14.38 15.45 -15.10
CA LEU A 84 -13.22 15.86 -14.29
C LEU A 84 -13.72 16.76 -13.16
N SER A 85 -13.55 16.29 -11.92
CA SER A 85 -14.00 16.96 -10.71
C SER A 85 -12.83 17.58 -9.95
N GLN A 86 -11.66 16.94 -9.95
CA GLN A 86 -10.49 17.45 -9.23
C GLN A 86 -9.19 17.15 -9.96
N ARG A 87 -8.21 18.02 -9.73
CA ARG A 87 -6.82 17.80 -10.09
C ARG A 87 -5.94 18.11 -8.91
N ALA A 88 -5.01 17.21 -8.57
CA ALA A 88 -4.02 17.47 -7.53
C ALA A 88 -2.60 17.14 -8.00
N TYR A 89 -1.68 17.91 -7.44
CA TYR A 89 -0.25 17.82 -7.60
C TYR A 89 0.37 17.77 -6.20
N SER A 90 1.27 16.83 -5.94
CA SER A 90 2.08 16.86 -4.72
C SER A 90 3.54 16.57 -5.00
N SER A 91 4.42 17.29 -4.31
CA SER A 91 5.86 17.16 -4.39
C SER A 91 6.44 17.19 -2.96
N PRO A 92 6.97 16.06 -2.45
CA PRO A 92 7.66 16.02 -1.17
C PRO A 92 8.89 16.92 -1.17
N ASP A 93 9.63 16.97 -2.29
CA ASP A 93 10.89 17.73 -2.41
C ASP A 93 10.64 19.25 -2.41
N GLU A 94 9.52 19.68 -3.01
CA GLU A 94 9.09 21.09 -2.98
C GLU A 94 8.24 21.42 -1.75
N ASN A 95 8.01 20.42 -0.89
CA ASN A 95 7.14 20.47 0.28
C ASN A 95 5.75 21.06 0.00
N ILE A 96 5.10 20.62 -1.08
CA ILE A 96 3.84 21.24 -1.51
C ILE A 96 2.80 20.24 -2.01
N ILE A 97 1.54 20.59 -1.75
CA ILE A 97 0.37 20.02 -2.40
C ILE A 97 -0.43 21.19 -3.00
N ARG A 98 -0.84 21.06 -4.25
CA ARG A 98 -1.72 22.02 -4.95
C ARG A 98 -2.87 21.27 -5.59
N TRP A 99 -4.08 21.81 -5.52
CA TRP A 99 -5.21 21.19 -6.19
C TRP A 99 -6.25 22.22 -6.68
N ILE A 100 -7.07 21.76 -7.62
CA ILE A 100 -8.26 22.45 -8.10
C ILE A 100 -9.44 21.51 -7.95
N GLU A 101 -10.57 22.08 -7.51
CA GLU A 101 -11.88 21.45 -7.54
C GLU A 101 -12.72 22.18 -8.60
N TYR A 102 -13.27 21.42 -9.54
CA TYR A 102 -14.08 21.92 -10.64
C TYR A 102 -15.56 21.81 -10.28
N ASP A 103 -16.31 22.89 -10.43
CA ASP A 103 -17.76 22.85 -10.29
C ASP A 103 -18.37 22.03 -11.45
N ALA A 104 -19.18 21.02 -11.09
CA ALA A 104 -19.89 20.16 -12.01
C ALA A 104 -20.75 20.92 -13.05
N GLN A 105 -21.13 22.17 -12.78
CA GLN A 105 -21.89 23.02 -13.72
C GLN A 105 -21.03 23.97 -14.57
N SER A 106 -19.80 24.32 -14.14
CA SER A 106 -18.96 25.24 -14.88
C SER A 106 -17.92 24.49 -15.71
N ARG A 107 -18.23 24.22 -16.99
CA ARG A 107 -17.23 23.81 -18.00
C ARG A 107 -16.19 24.91 -18.31
N SER A 108 -16.06 25.92 -17.46
CA SER A 108 -15.18 27.07 -17.63
C SER A 108 -14.20 27.15 -16.47
N SER A 109 -12.92 27.00 -16.79
CA SER A 109 -11.75 27.14 -15.89
C SER A 109 -11.60 28.53 -15.24
N ASN A 110 -12.50 29.47 -15.49
CA ASN A 110 -12.38 30.87 -15.07
C ASN A 110 -12.88 31.18 -13.65
N SER A 111 -13.46 30.22 -12.93
CA SER A 111 -13.90 30.37 -11.52
C SER A 111 -13.18 29.42 -10.54
N ALA A 112 -12.35 28.51 -11.04
CA ALA A 112 -11.61 27.56 -10.22
C ALA A 112 -10.44 28.26 -9.52
N LEU A 113 -10.35 28.15 -8.20
CA LEU A 113 -9.22 28.63 -7.41
C LEU A 113 -8.26 27.48 -7.13
N ILE A 114 -6.96 27.72 -7.35
CA ILE A 114 -5.92 26.79 -6.93
C ILE A 114 -5.79 26.91 -5.42
N GLN A 115 -5.98 25.78 -4.74
CA GLN A 115 -5.73 25.62 -3.32
C GLN A 115 -4.35 25.01 -3.11
N SER A 116 -3.71 25.30 -1.97
CA SER A 116 -2.41 24.75 -1.63
C SER A 116 -2.22 24.57 -0.14
N CYS A 117 -1.39 23.59 0.23
CA CYS A 117 -0.89 23.38 1.58
C CYS A 117 0.51 22.75 1.53
N LEU A 118 1.20 22.67 2.67
CA LEU A 118 2.51 22.03 2.72
C LEU A 118 2.35 20.51 2.76
N TYR A 119 3.23 19.81 2.04
CA TYR A 119 3.25 18.35 2.08
C TYR A 119 3.53 17.82 3.49
N SER A 120 4.43 18.48 4.22
CA SER A 120 4.81 18.17 5.60
C SER A 120 3.67 18.33 6.62
N ASP A 121 2.63 19.11 6.30
CA ASP A 121 1.48 19.28 7.18
C ASP A 121 0.60 18.02 7.17
N MET A 122 0.59 17.30 6.04
CA MET A 122 -0.23 16.10 5.84
C MET A 122 0.57 14.80 5.95
N ILE A 123 1.88 14.82 5.68
CA ILE A 123 2.74 13.64 5.73
C ILE A 123 3.99 13.89 6.56
N THR A 124 4.26 12.96 7.49
CA THR A 124 5.53 12.89 8.22
C THR A 124 6.17 11.51 8.09
N ASP A 125 7.49 11.48 7.95
CA ASP A 125 8.24 10.22 7.92
C ASP A 125 8.27 9.58 9.32
N ILE A 126 8.12 8.26 9.36
CA ILE A 126 8.27 7.44 10.56
C ILE A 126 9.45 6.50 10.36
N THR A 127 10.40 6.56 11.28
CA THR A 127 11.46 5.56 11.37
C THR A 127 10.96 4.37 12.18
N PHE A 128 10.99 3.20 11.56
CA PHE A 128 10.82 1.92 12.25
C PHE A 128 12.20 1.32 12.55
N GLN A 129 12.34 0.54 13.63
CA GLN A 129 13.59 -0.12 13.94
C GLN A 129 13.85 -1.21 12.89
N ASN A 130 15.02 -1.16 12.23
CA ASN A 130 15.47 -2.25 11.37
C ASN A 130 15.90 -3.42 12.26
N VAL A 131 15.46 -4.63 11.92
CA VAL A 131 16.01 -5.85 12.52
C VAL A 131 17.39 -6.11 11.93
N GLU A 132 18.36 -6.38 12.80
CA GLU A 132 19.69 -6.81 12.39
C GLU A 132 19.59 -8.12 11.61
N ASN A 133 20.32 -8.22 10.49
CA ASN A 133 20.45 -9.48 9.76
C ASN A 133 21.03 -10.54 10.71
N ASN A 134 20.18 -11.44 11.23
CA ASN A 134 20.65 -12.60 11.96
C ASN A 134 21.59 -13.39 11.05
N SER A 135 22.84 -13.48 11.50
CA SER A 135 23.98 -13.99 10.77
C SER A 135 23.81 -15.45 10.37
N TYR A 136 24.51 -15.81 9.30
CA TYR A 136 24.50 -17.10 8.63
C TYR A 136 24.69 -18.29 9.60
N GLU A 137 23.66 -19.14 9.74
CA GLU A 137 23.85 -20.49 10.26
C GLU A 137 24.66 -21.33 9.25
N LEU A 138 25.64 -22.08 9.76
CA LEU A 138 26.39 -23.06 8.99
C LEU A 138 25.46 -24.20 8.56
N TYR A 139 25.28 -24.35 7.25
CA TYR A 139 24.37 -25.34 6.70
C TYR A 139 25.01 -26.73 6.58
N SER A 140 24.39 -27.72 7.23
CA SER A 140 24.60 -29.14 6.94
C SER A 140 23.87 -29.53 5.65
N SER A 141 24.47 -30.36 4.82
CA SER A 141 23.84 -30.92 3.62
C SER A 141 22.89 -32.10 3.93
N ILE A 142 23.05 -32.75 5.08
CA ILE A 142 22.13 -33.79 5.56
C ILE A 142 20.88 -33.11 6.14
N PHE A 143 19.71 -33.46 5.62
CA PHE A 143 18.45 -32.85 6.02
C PHE A 143 17.84 -33.52 7.26
N SER A 144 17.46 -32.70 8.25
CA SER A 144 16.58 -33.10 9.35
C SER A 144 15.23 -32.39 9.21
N PRO A 145 14.09 -33.11 9.23
CA PRO A 145 12.76 -32.51 9.07
C PRO A 145 12.28 -31.74 10.33
N GLU A 146 13.01 -31.80 11.44
CA GLU A 146 12.60 -31.14 12.68
C GLU A 146 12.48 -29.62 12.51
N GLY A 147 11.31 -29.07 12.87
CA GLY A 147 11.02 -27.63 12.72
C GLY A 147 10.73 -27.18 11.28
N TRP A 148 10.64 -28.09 10.31
CA TRP A 148 10.24 -27.82 8.94
C TRP A 148 8.83 -28.33 8.65
N ASN A 149 8.07 -27.56 7.87
CA ASN A 149 6.76 -27.94 7.37
C ASN A 149 6.91 -28.58 5.99
N PHE A 150 6.36 -29.77 5.78
CA PHE A 150 6.26 -30.34 4.45
C PHE A 150 5.31 -29.51 3.57
N LEU A 151 5.76 -29.12 2.38
CA LEU A 151 4.95 -28.36 1.42
C LEU A 151 4.42 -29.24 0.30
N MET A 152 5.32 -29.89 -0.43
CA MET A 152 4.95 -30.67 -1.61
C MET A 152 6.04 -31.65 -2.03
N ASN A 153 5.65 -32.62 -2.86
CA ASN A 153 6.56 -33.47 -3.61
C ASN A 153 6.48 -33.13 -5.09
N ARG A 154 7.64 -32.88 -5.70
CA ARG A 154 7.81 -32.76 -7.13
C ARG A 154 8.35 -34.10 -7.67
N PRO A 155 7.68 -34.75 -8.63
CA PRO A 155 8.22 -35.95 -9.26
C PRO A 155 9.49 -35.64 -10.05
N SER A 156 10.23 -36.67 -10.48
CA SER A 156 11.35 -36.50 -11.40
C SER A 156 10.95 -35.64 -12.61
N ASN A 157 11.82 -34.71 -12.98
CA ASN A 157 11.58 -33.83 -14.10
C ASN A 157 11.91 -34.54 -15.42
N ALA A 158 10.89 -34.80 -16.23
CA ALA A 158 11.05 -35.52 -17.51
C ALA A 158 11.99 -34.81 -18.50
N MET A 159 12.18 -33.49 -18.36
CA MET A 159 13.10 -32.71 -19.21
C MET A 159 14.56 -32.79 -18.73
N ILE A 160 14.81 -33.29 -17.52
CA ILE A 160 16.15 -33.42 -16.93
C ILE A 160 16.46 -34.91 -16.80
N SER A 161 17.25 -35.43 -17.74
CA SER A 161 17.65 -36.84 -17.75
C SER A 161 18.36 -37.22 -16.46
N GLY A 162 17.93 -38.32 -15.82
CA GLY A 162 18.51 -38.79 -14.56
C GLY A 162 18.07 -38.00 -13.31
N SER A 163 17.12 -37.07 -13.44
CA SER A 163 16.58 -36.35 -12.28
C SER A 163 15.77 -37.26 -11.36
N LYS A 164 15.88 -36.99 -10.06
CA LYS A 164 15.17 -37.71 -9.00
C LYS A 164 14.00 -36.89 -8.45
N PRO A 165 13.01 -37.51 -7.79
CA PRO A 165 11.96 -36.77 -7.10
C PRO A 165 12.54 -35.85 -6.02
N CYS A 166 11.91 -34.69 -5.83
CA CYS A 166 12.31 -33.69 -4.85
C CYS A 166 11.16 -33.44 -3.86
N SER A 167 11.41 -33.62 -2.57
CA SER A 167 10.51 -33.17 -1.51
C SER A 167 10.84 -31.73 -1.14
N ILE A 168 9.84 -30.86 -0.97
CA ILE A 168 10.08 -29.49 -0.50
C ILE A 168 9.49 -29.32 0.88
N TYR A 169 10.30 -28.76 1.75
CA TYR A 169 9.88 -28.28 3.05
C TYR A 169 10.05 -26.77 3.14
N SER A 170 9.26 -26.11 3.98
CA SER A 170 9.46 -24.70 4.32
C SER A 170 9.47 -24.46 5.82
N LYS A 171 10.09 -23.35 6.18
CA LYS A 171 10.09 -22.85 7.55
C LYS A 171 9.97 -21.33 7.50
N ASN A 172 9.07 -20.79 8.31
CA ASN A 172 9.08 -19.35 8.57
C ASN A 172 10.37 -19.05 9.33
N TYR A 173 11.22 -18.24 8.72
CA TYR A 173 12.46 -17.82 9.35
C TYR A 173 12.25 -16.55 10.19
N ASP A 174 11.17 -15.86 9.89
CA ASP A 174 10.75 -14.62 10.50
C ASP A 174 9.32 -14.83 11.01
N ASP A 175 9.23 -15.12 12.30
CA ASP A 175 7.97 -15.49 12.97
C ASP A 175 7.10 -14.26 13.23
N GLU A 176 7.67 -13.05 13.20
CA GLU A 176 7.00 -11.78 13.49
C GLU A 176 7.21 -10.76 12.35
N PRO A 177 6.51 -10.90 11.21
CA PRO A 177 6.65 -9.98 10.09
C PRO A 177 6.36 -8.52 10.46
N ASP A 178 5.51 -8.30 11.47
CA ASP A 178 5.20 -6.98 12.03
C ASP A 178 6.36 -6.30 12.76
N GLN A 179 7.47 -7.00 13.03
CA GLN A 179 8.70 -6.39 13.55
C GLN A 179 9.63 -5.85 12.45
N ASN A 180 9.46 -6.29 11.20
CA ASN A 180 10.29 -5.85 10.06
C ASN A 180 9.69 -4.66 9.30
N ARG A 181 9.19 -3.67 10.02
CA ARG A 181 8.55 -2.50 9.40
C ARG A 181 9.58 -1.53 8.84
N TYR A 182 9.31 -0.94 7.68
CA TYR A 182 10.17 0.08 7.07
C TYR A 182 9.38 1.03 6.17
N SER A 183 10.03 2.14 5.78
CA SER A 183 9.49 3.17 4.88
C SER A 183 8.11 3.67 5.27
N GLY A 184 7.88 3.86 6.57
CA GLY A 184 6.58 4.27 7.04
C GLY A 184 6.37 5.77 6.97
N LYS A 185 5.16 6.17 6.60
CA LYS A 185 4.70 7.55 6.66
C LYS A 185 3.44 7.64 7.49
N GLN A 186 3.35 8.67 8.31
CA GLN A 186 2.11 9.07 8.93
C GLN A 186 1.38 10.01 7.98
N ILE A 187 0.08 9.78 7.81
CA ILE A 187 -0.80 10.58 6.98
C ILE A 187 -1.86 11.20 7.89
N LYS A 188 -2.07 12.51 7.75
CA LYS A 188 -3.09 13.27 8.44
C LYS A 188 -3.89 14.13 7.47
N ALA A 189 -5.22 14.05 7.57
CA ALA A 189 -6.12 14.86 6.77
C ALA A 189 -7.44 15.11 7.52
N GLY A 190 -8.03 16.29 7.32
CA GLY A 190 -9.30 16.67 7.91
C GLY A 190 -10.51 16.14 7.12
N VAL A 191 -11.68 16.17 7.75
CA VAL A 191 -12.96 15.90 7.06
C VAL A 191 -13.12 16.87 5.89
N GLY A 192 -13.63 16.38 4.75
CA GLY A 192 -13.84 17.23 3.57
C GLY A 192 -12.59 17.45 2.72
N THR A 193 -11.45 16.82 3.07
CA THR A 193 -10.25 16.87 2.21
C THR A 193 -10.56 16.24 0.86
N ALA A 194 -10.16 16.91 -0.22
CA ALA A 194 -10.32 16.46 -1.60
C ALA A 194 -9.69 15.07 -1.81
N VAL A 195 -10.40 14.18 -2.52
CA VAL A 195 -9.93 12.83 -2.82
C VAL A 195 -8.63 12.86 -3.61
N SER A 196 -8.48 13.79 -4.56
CA SER A 196 -7.25 13.92 -5.35
C SER A 196 -6.03 14.21 -4.48
N VAL A 197 -6.19 14.95 -3.38
CA VAL A 197 -5.12 15.21 -2.40
C VAL A 197 -4.75 13.92 -1.67
N ILE A 198 -5.73 13.19 -1.13
CA ILE A 198 -5.46 11.93 -0.42
C ILE A 198 -4.79 10.92 -1.35
N VAL A 199 -5.27 10.80 -2.59
CA VAL A 199 -4.64 9.95 -3.61
C VAL A 199 -3.20 10.36 -3.85
N SER A 200 -2.90 11.66 -3.97
CA SER A 200 -1.55 12.13 -4.27
C SER A 200 -0.54 11.75 -3.18
N LEU A 201 -1.03 11.68 -1.93
CA LEU A 201 -0.30 11.24 -0.75
C LEU A 201 -0.08 9.73 -0.69
N VAL A 202 -1.14 8.93 -0.96
CA VAL A 202 -1.08 7.47 -0.82
C VAL A 202 -0.60 6.74 -2.08
N ALA A 203 -0.51 7.42 -3.22
CA ALA A 203 -0.16 6.80 -4.51
C ALA A 203 1.16 6.03 -4.47
N THR A 204 2.13 6.51 -3.70
CA THR A 204 3.45 5.89 -3.53
C THR A 204 3.39 4.50 -2.88
N PHE A 205 2.28 4.15 -2.21
CA PHE A 205 2.06 2.87 -1.54
C PHE A 205 1.18 1.90 -2.34
N ILE A 206 0.73 2.28 -3.54
CA ILE A 206 -0.12 1.44 -4.37
C ILE A 206 0.73 0.36 -5.01
N THR A 207 0.42 -0.90 -4.71
CA THR A 207 1.21 -2.06 -5.13
C THR A 207 0.32 -3.29 -5.28
N GLY A 208 0.60 -4.15 -6.28
CA GLY A 208 0.26 -5.59 -6.31
C GLY A 208 -1.14 -6.10 -5.88
N GLY A 209 -2.17 -5.26 -5.72
CA GLY A 209 -3.47 -5.61 -5.13
C GLY A 209 -3.99 -4.64 -4.04
N VAL A 210 -3.16 -3.69 -3.60
CA VAL A 210 -3.53 -2.57 -2.72
C VAL A 210 -4.01 -1.41 -3.58
N THR A 211 -5.29 -1.07 -3.48
CA THR A 211 -5.93 0.05 -4.20
C THR A 211 -6.01 1.31 -3.31
N VAL A 212 -6.22 2.48 -3.91
CA VAL A 212 -6.57 3.73 -3.19
C VAL A 212 -7.70 3.49 -2.18
N ASN A 213 -8.83 2.92 -2.63
CA ASN A 213 -10.01 2.73 -1.78
C ASN A 213 -9.69 1.86 -0.56
N THR A 214 -8.95 0.77 -0.77
CA THR A 214 -8.43 -0.06 0.32
C THR A 214 -7.66 0.75 1.35
N ILE A 215 -6.74 1.63 0.93
CA ILE A 215 -5.91 2.41 1.86
C ILE A 215 -6.80 3.38 2.66
N ILE A 216 -7.68 4.12 1.98
CA ILE A 216 -8.58 5.10 2.61
C ILE A 216 -9.51 4.45 3.63
N VAL A 217 -10.16 3.33 3.26
CA VAL A 217 -11.03 2.57 4.17
C VAL A 217 -10.25 2.02 5.36
N SER A 218 -9.03 1.53 5.12
CA SER A 218 -8.16 1.02 6.20
C SER A 218 -7.65 2.11 7.13
N LEU A 219 -7.68 3.37 6.71
CA LEU A 219 -7.39 4.56 7.52
C LEU A 219 -8.65 5.11 8.23
N GLY A 220 -9.77 4.39 8.19
CA GLY A 220 -10.98 4.73 8.93
C GLY A 220 -11.87 5.77 8.28
N SER A 221 -11.74 5.99 6.96
CA SER A 221 -12.53 6.97 6.22
C SER A 221 -13.17 6.36 4.98
N ALA A 222 -14.17 7.04 4.42
CA ALA A 222 -14.79 6.66 3.16
C ALA A 222 -14.75 7.84 2.19
N ILE A 223 -14.95 7.57 0.90
CA ILE A 223 -15.16 8.60 -0.11
C ILE A 223 -16.66 8.85 -0.24
N VAL A 224 -17.08 10.12 -0.25
CA VAL A 224 -18.43 10.54 -0.64
C VAL A 224 -18.28 11.67 -1.65
N SER A 225 -18.84 11.49 -2.85
CA SER A 225 -18.56 12.38 -3.98
C SER A 225 -17.05 12.46 -4.25
N ASP A 226 -16.46 13.61 -3.94
CA ASP A 226 -15.11 14.04 -4.24
C ASP A 226 -14.29 14.36 -2.97
N VAL A 227 -14.81 14.04 -1.79
CA VAL A 227 -14.14 14.28 -0.51
C VAL A 227 -14.14 13.05 0.41
N ILE A 228 -13.25 13.07 1.41
CA ILE A 228 -13.27 12.07 2.49
C ILE A 228 -14.26 12.43 3.60
N THR A 229 -14.95 11.42 4.15
CA THR A 229 -16.03 11.60 5.14
C THR A 229 -15.57 11.79 6.57
N SER A 230 -14.34 11.41 6.88
CA SER A 230 -13.82 11.38 8.24
C SER A 230 -12.35 11.78 8.25
N ALA A 231 -11.93 12.44 9.33
CA ALA A 231 -10.53 12.80 9.51
C ALA A 231 -9.69 11.51 9.55
N ILE A 232 -8.58 11.54 8.83
CA ILE A 232 -7.61 10.46 8.78
C ILE A 232 -6.44 10.85 9.66
N SER A 233 -6.03 9.94 10.54
CA SER A 233 -4.70 9.93 11.14
C SER A 233 -4.25 8.49 11.19
N GLY A 234 -3.21 8.14 10.46
CA GLY A 234 -2.76 6.75 10.38
C GLY A 234 -1.41 6.60 9.72
N ASN A 235 -0.85 5.40 9.82
CA ASN A 235 0.46 5.09 9.31
C ASN A 235 0.33 4.09 8.16
N VAL A 236 1.07 4.31 7.08
CA VAL A 236 1.24 3.33 6.01
C VAL A 236 2.72 2.97 5.96
N CYS A 237 3.02 1.68 6.07
CA CYS A 237 4.40 1.17 6.03
C CYS A 237 4.46 -0.21 5.37
N PHE A 238 5.68 -0.67 5.09
CA PHE A 238 5.91 -2.01 4.55
C PHE A 238 6.49 -2.91 5.62
N SER A 239 6.27 -4.21 5.46
CA SER A 239 6.89 -5.27 6.25
C SER A 239 7.35 -6.38 5.31
N THR A 240 8.39 -7.12 5.70
CA THR A 240 8.82 -8.32 4.99
C THR A 240 8.61 -9.57 5.84
N GLN A 241 8.42 -10.70 5.17
CA GLN A 241 8.41 -12.02 5.79
C GLN A 241 9.32 -12.95 4.99
N LYS A 242 10.38 -13.48 5.61
CA LYS A 242 11.29 -14.43 4.97
C LYS A 242 10.88 -15.88 5.21
N ILE A 243 10.62 -16.61 4.14
CA ILE A 243 10.33 -18.05 4.16
C ILE A 243 11.52 -18.79 3.58
N ARG A 244 12.09 -19.74 4.33
CA ARG A 244 13.13 -20.64 3.84
C ARG A 244 12.52 -21.89 3.24
N TYR A 245 13.24 -22.47 2.29
CA TYR A 245 12.88 -23.71 1.62
C TYR A 245 14.03 -24.71 1.72
N ALA A 246 13.68 -25.99 1.86
CA ALA A 246 14.62 -27.09 1.80
C ALA A 246 14.16 -28.06 0.70
N PRO A 247 14.73 -27.98 -0.52
CA PRO A 247 14.55 -28.99 -1.54
C PRO A 247 15.42 -30.21 -1.22
N VAL A 248 14.77 -31.33 -0.91
CA VAL A 248 15.40 -32.57 -0.44
C VAL A 248 15.31 -33.65 -1.51
N ILE A 249 16.46 -34.18 -1.91
CA ILE A 249 16.61 -35.31 -2.83
C ILE A 249 17.46 -36.36 -2.12
N ASP A 250 16.96 -37.59 -2.03
CA ASP A 250 17.63 -38.72 -1.34
C ASP A 250 18.13 -38.38 0.08
N GLY A 251 17.37 -37.57 0.83
CA GLY A 251 17.71 -37.16 2.20
C GLY A 251 18.71 -36.00 2.31
N MET A 252 19.17 -35.46 1.18
CA MET A 252 20.10 -34.34 1.12
C MET A 252 19.39 -33.04 0.76
N ASN A 253 19.65 -31.96 1.50
CA ASN A 253 19.17 -30.62 1.14
C ASN A 253 20.08 -30.02 0.08
N ILE A 254 19.55 -29.86 -1.13
CA ILE A 254 20.32 -29.41 -2.30
C ILE A 254 20.63 -27.91 -2.23
N PHE A 255 19.70 -27.12 -1.68
CA PHE A 255 19.87 -25.67 -1.51
C PHE A 255 19.58 -25.25 -0.07
N PRO A 256 20.56 -25.39 0.83
CA PRO A 256 20.38 -24.96 2.21
C PRO A 256 20.14 -23.46 2.37
N ASP A 257 20.51 -22.66 1.38
CA ASP A 257 20.36 -21.22 1.34
C ASP A 257 19.05 -20.74 0.70
N ALA A 258 18.14 -21.64 0.25
CA ALA A 258 16.94 -21.24 -0.49
C ALA A 258 15.93 -20.46 0.35
N TYR A 259 15.46 -19.32 -0.17
CA TYR A 259 14.46 -18.46 0.45
C TYR A 259 13.60 -17.70 -0.57
N ILE A 260 12.40 -17.34 -0.12
CA ILE A 260 11.54 -16.32 -0.73
C ILE A 260 11.09 -15.37 0.38
N THR A 261 11.31 -14.08 0.16
CA THR A 261 10.85 -12.99 1.01
C THR A 261 9.58 -12.40 0.40
N LYS A 262 8.51 -12.37 1.19
CA LYS A 262 7.26 -11.68 0.87
C LYS A 262 7.34 -10.24 1.38
N ARG A 263 6.65 -9.32 0.71
CA ARG A 263 6.41 -7.95 1.18
C ARG A 263 4.93 -7.73 1.44
N TRP A 264 4.63 -7.15 2.57
CA TRP A 264 3.31 -6.80 3.06
C TRP A 264 3.21 -5.28 3.19
N VAL A 265 2.01 -4.74 2.97
CA VAL A 265 1.65 -3.36 3.30
C VAL A 265 0.84 -3.40 4.59
N ILE A 266 1.25 -2.59 5.56
CA ILE A 266 0.58 -2.43 6.85
C ILE A 266 0.00 -1.01 6.90
N ILE A 267 -1.31 -0.94 7.14
CA ILE A 267 -2.04 0.32 7.27
C ILE A 267 -2.66 0.35 8.67
N SER A 268 -2.23 1.29 9.49
CA SER A 268 -2.67 1.45 10.88
C SER A 268 -3.51 2.72 11.02
N ASP A 269 -4.77 2.58 11.38
CA ASP A 269 -5.64 3.69 11.75
C ASP A 269 -5.44 4.04 13.22
N THR A 270 -4.84 5.21 13.48
CA THR A 270 -4.56 5.66 14.84
C THR A 270 -5.80 6.22 15.55
N VAL A 271 -6.82 6.67 14.80
CA VAL A 271 -8.08 7.19 15.35
C VAL A 271 -8.89 6.05 15.95
N HIS A 272 -9.11 4.98 15.18
CA HIS A 272 -9.93 3.84 15.60
C HIS A 272 -9.10 2.69 16.21
N ARG A 273 -7.77 2.82 16.25
CA ARG A 273 -6.81 1.83 16.77
C ARG A 273 -6.95 0.46 16.10
N THR A 274 -7.05 0.48 14.78
CA THR A 274 -7.13 -0.74 13.97
C THR A 274 -5.92 -0.84 13.05
N GLU A 275 -5.55 -2.07 12.68
CA GLU A 275 -4.48 -2.33 11.74
C GLU A 275 -4.96 -3.34 10.69
N SER A 276 -4.61 -3.06 9.44
CA SER A 276 -4.85 -3.97 8.32
C SER A 276 -3.52 -4.33 7.67
N ILE A 277 -3.39 -5.59 7.27
CA ILE A 277 -2.18 -6.14 6.67
C ILE A 277 -2.59 -6.79 5.37
N LYS A 278 -1.94 -6.40 4.26
CA LYS A 278 -2.20 -6.95 2.94
C LYS A 278 -0.92 -7.43 2.28
N LEU A 279 -0.98 -8.61 1.66
CA LEU A 279 0.13 -9.11 0.87
C LEU A 279 0.22 -8.23 -0.38
N ASP A 280 1.38 -7.63 -0.57
CA ASP A 280 1.68 -6.79 -1.73
C ASP A 280 2.41 -7.62 -2.78
N ASN A 281 3.54 -8.22 -2.39
CA ASN A 281 4.35 -9.00 -3.30
C ASN A 281 4.82 -10.29 -2.64
N ALA A 282 4.34 -11.43 -3.14
CA ALA A 282 4.71 -12.74 -2.66
C ALA A 282 6.17 -13.12 -2.98
N GLU A 283 6.77 -12.49 -3.98
CA GLU A 283 8.09 -12.80 -4.53
C GLU A 283 8.99 -11.55 -4.53
N TYR A 284 8.95 -10.77 -3.44
CA TYR A 284 9.67 -9.49 -3.33
C TYR A 284 11.19 -9.65 -3.47
N GLN A 285 11.76 -10.70 -2.88
CA GLN A 285 13.16 -11.07 -3.06
C GLN A 285 13.30 -12.58 -2.89
N TYR A 286 14.09 -13.25 -3.70
CA TYR A 286 14.24 -14.70 -3.63
C TYR A 286 15.61 -15.15 -4.17
N ASN A 287 15.99 -16.39 -3.86
CA ASN A 287 17.08 -17.09 -4.51
C ASN A 287 16.66 -18.52 -4.88
N ARG A 288 17.39 -19.15 -5.82
CA ARG A 288 17.18 -20.53 -6.28
C ARG A 288 15.85 -20.82 -6.98
N GLY A 289 14.87 -19.92 -6.94
CA GLY A 289 13.62 -19.96 -7.68
C GLY A 289 12.64 -18.92 -7.13
N HIS A 290 11.71 -18.44 -7.97
CA HIS A 290 10.74 -17.43 -7.57
C HIS A 290 9.56 -18.03 -6.78
N ASP A 291 9.28 -19.32 -6.96
CA ASP A 291 8.32 -20.10 -6.18
C ASP A 291 8.90 -21.46 -5.74
N ALA A 292 8.17 -22.18 -4.90
CA ALA A 292 8.57 -23.50 -4.42
C ALA A 292 8.78 -24.50 -5.58
N TYR A 293 7.96 -24.43 -6.64
CA TYR A 293 8.06 -25.34 -7.77
C TYR A 293 9.36 -25.12 -8.54
N ALA A 294 9.69 -23.87 -8.85
CA ALA A 294 10.93 -23.44 -9.47
C ALA A 294 12.15 -23.83 -8.63
N ILE A 295 12.09 -23.66 -7.30
CA ILE A 295 13.16 -24.10 -6.38
C ILE A 295 13.42 -25.60 -6.53
N ALA A 296 12.38 -26.45 -6.53
CA ALA A 296 12.58 -27.88 -6.74
C ALA A 296 13.06 -28.23 -8.16
N ALA A 297 12.59 -27.53 -9.19
CA ALA A 297 13.07 -27.74 -10.56
C ALA A 297 14.58 -27.51 -10.65
N ASN A 298 15.03 -26.40 -10.08
CA ASN A 298 16.43 -26.00 -10.09
C ASN A 298 17.28 -26.90 -9.18
N ALA A 299 16.73 -27.41 -8.08
CA ALA A 299 17.40 -28.38 -7.22
C ALA A 299 17.61 -29.71 -7.95
N GLN A 300 16.60 -30.18 -8.70
CA GLN A 300 16.74 -31.39 -9.52
C GLN A 300 17.83 -31.23 -10.59
N GLN A 301 17.94 -30.06 -11.22
CA GLN A 301 19.01 -29.78 -12.18
C GLN A 301 20.38 -29.78 -11.49
N ALA A 302 20.52 -29.02 -10.40
CA ALA A 302 21.79 -28.89 -9.69
C ALA A 302 22.29 -30.22 -9.12
N GLU A 303 21.40 -31.09 -8.64
CA GLU A 303 21.76 -32.41 -8.15
C GLU A 303 22.27 -33.32 -9.28
N VAL A 304 21.65 -33.27 -10.47
CA VAL A 304 22.15 -33.98 -11.66
C VAL A 304 23.52 -33.45 -12.08
N ASP A 305 23.67 -32.13 -12.16
CA ASP A 305 24.93 -31.48 -12.55
C ASP A 305 26.06 -31.80 -11.57
N SER A 306 25.75 -31.97 -10.27
CA SER A 306 26.76 -32.29 -9.25
C SER A 306 27.37 -33.70 -9.35
N ARG A 307 26.79 -34.58 -10.16
CA ARG A 307 27.29 -35.95 -10.39
C ARG A 307 28.32 -36.02 -11.51
N HIS A 308 28.54 -34.92 -12.22
CA HIS A 308 29.44 -34.79 -13.36
C HIS A 308 30.65 -33.93 -13.01
#